data_AF-L9XPA4-F1
#
_entry.id   AF-L9XPA4-F1
#
_cell.length_a   1.000
_cell.length_b   1.000
_cell.length_c   1.000
_cell.angle_alpha   90.00
_cell.angle_beta   90.00
_cell.angle_gamma   90.00
#
_symmetry.space_group_name_H-M   'P 1'
#
loop_
_entity.id
_entity.type
_entity.pdbx_description
1 polymer ?
#
loop_
_entity_poly.entity_id
_entity_poly.type
_entity_poly.pdbx_seq_one_letter_code
_entity_poly.pdbx_strand_id
1 'polypeptide(L)' 'MRTDVTLRGSKADQFERIQNYLEDRRGHDLSRADVVGIMMAEFEQGLDNNRR' A
#
# COMPACT_ATOMS: atom_id res chain seq x y z
N MET A 1 -17.66 23.43 -10.17
CA MET A 1 -17.00 22.45 -11.06
C MET A 1 -15.91 21.77 -10.25
N ARG A 2 -16.16 20.56 -9.73
CA ARG A 2 -15.13 19.76 -9.04
C ARG A 2 -14.38 19.01 -10.13
N THR A 3 -13.14 19.38 -10.38
CA THR A 3 -12.29 18.67 -11.33
C THR A 3 -11.69 17.49 -10.58
N ASP A 4 -12.31 16.32 -10.67
CA ASP A 4 -11.71 15.07 -10.23
C ASP A 4 -10.59 14.72 -11.23
N VAL A 5 -9.41 15.32 -10.99
CA VAL A 5 -8.21 14.99 -11.76
C VAL A 5 -7.75 13.62 -11.28
N THR A 6 -8.07 12.57 -12.03
CA THR A 6 -7.44 11.26 -11.86
C THR A 6 -5.98 11.40 -12.29
N LEU A 7 -5.13 11.78 -11.33
CA LEU A 7 -3.69 11.91 -11.54
C LEU A 7 -3.12 10.51 -11.78
N ARG A 8 -2.91 10.15 -13.05
CA ARG A 8 -2.28 8.87 -13.41
C ARG A 8 -0.88 8.81 -12.79
N GLY A 9 -0.63 7.80 -11.97
CA GLY A 9 0.59 7.71 -11.15
C GLY A 9 0.50 8.43 -9.80
N SER A 10 -0.69 8.78 -9.35
CA SER A 10 -0.92 9.30 -8.00
C SER A 10 -0.56 8.27 -6.93
N LYS A 11 -0.49 8.75 -5.68
CA LYS A 11 -0.37 7.86 -4.52
C LYS A 11 -1.57 6.91 -4.37
N ALA A 12 -2.75 7.28 -4.91
CA ALA A 12 -3.91 6.38 -4.92
C ALA A 12 -3.70 5.23 -5.90
N ASP A 13 -3.28 5.51 -7.14
CA ASP A 13 -2.95 4.48 -8.13
C ASP A 13 -1.83 3.56 -7.64
N GLN A 14 -0.83 4.13 -6.97
CA GLN A 14 0.26 3.37 -6.37
C GLN A 14 -0.25 2.47 -5.25
N PHE A 15 -1.18 2.97 -4.43
CA PHE A 15 -1.82 2.19 -3.37
C PHE A 15 -2.63 1.02 -3.93
N GLU A 16 -3.41 1.22 -4.98
CA GLU A 16 -4.17 0.15 -5.64
C GLU A 16 -3.24 -0.94 -6.19
N ARG A 17 -2.10 -0.56 -6.80
CA ARG A 17 -1.10 -1.53 -7.26
C ARG A 17 -0.50 -2.35 -6.12
N ILE A 18 -0.23 -1.71 -4.98
CA ILE A 18 0.28 -2.39 -3.78
C ILE A 18 -0.78 -3.36 -3.23
N GLN A 19 -2.04 -2.91 -3.15
CA GLN A 19 -3.14 -3.73 -2.69
C GLN A 19 -3.31 -4.98 -3.57
N ASN A 20 -3.42 -4.82 -4.89
CA ASN A 20 -3.56 -5.96 -5.82
C ASN A 20 -2.40 -6.96 -5.67
N TYR A 21 -1.16 -6.46 -5.56
CA TYR A 21 0.00 -7.33 -5.37
C TYR A 21 -0.07 -8.14 -4.05
N LEU A 22 -0.53 -7.52 -2.97
CA LEU A 22 -0.67 -8.19 -1.67
C LEU A 22 -1.84 -9.18 -1.65
N GLU A 23 -2.94 -8.87 -2.32
CA GLU A 23 -4.10 -9.76 -2.49
C GLU A 23 -3.71 -10.99 -3.30
N ASP A 24 -3.03 -10.82 -4.44
CA ASP A 24 -2.50 -11.91 -5.26
C ASP A 24 -1.58 -12.82 -4.47
N ARG A 25 -0.71 -12.24 -3.62
CA ARG A 25 0.23 -12.99 -2.79
C ARG A 25 -0.45 -13.76 -1.65
N ARG A 26 -1.57 -13.25 -1.12
CA ARG A 26 -2.28 -13.85 0.03
C ARG A 26 -3.47 -14.71 -0.36
N GLY A 27 -3.92 -14.63 -1.61
CA GLY A 27 -5.04 -15.40 -2.14
C GLY A 27 -6.41 -14.98 -1.61
N HIS A 28 -6.55 -13.74 -1.12
CA HIS A 28 -7.82 -13.15 -0.69
C HIS A 28 -7.76 -11.62 -0.71
N ASP A 29 -8.93 -11.00 -0.78
CA ASP A 29 -9.10 -9.54 -0.80
C ASP A 29 -8.69 -8.92 0.54
N LEU A 30 -8.06 -7.74 0.49
CA LEU A 30 -7.58 -7.02 1.67
C LEU A 30 -8.33 -5.70 1.83
N SER A 31 -8.62 -5.33 3.07
CA SER A 31 -9.10 -3.98 3.33
C SER A 31 -7.95 -2.97 3.20
N ARG A 32 -8.31 -1.70 2.96
CA ARG A 32 -7.35 -0.60 2.97
C ARG A 32 -6.55 -0.54 4.28
N ALA A 33 -7.18 -0.87 5.40
CA ALA A 33 -6.53 -0.88 6.71
C ALA A 33 -5.50 -2.01 6.83
N ASP A 34 -5.81 -3.20 6.28
CA ASP A 34 -4.89 -4.34 6.28
C ASP A 34 -3.64 -4.04 5.46
N VAL A 35 -3.81 -3.46 4.27
CA VAL A 35 -2.71 -3.04 3.40
C VAL A 35 -1.81 -2.03 4.10
N VAL A 36 -2.40 -1.01 4.74
CA VAL A 36 -1.63 0.00 5.50
C VAL A 36 -0.91 -0.65 6.69
N GLY A 37 -1.55 -1.56 7.41
CA GLY A 37 -0.93 -2.28 8.52
C GLY A 37 0.29 -3.09 8.09
N ILE A 38 0.21 -3.77 6.94
CA ILE A 38 1.34 -4.50 6.33
C ILE A 38 2.47 -3.53 5.98
N MET A 39 2.16 -2.41 5.32
CA MET A 39 3.17 -1.40 4.95
C MET A 39 3.90 -0.82 6.16
N MET A 40 3.17 -0.57 7.26
CA MET A 40 3.77 -0.06 8.50
C MET A 40 4.68 -1.09 9.16
N ALA A 41 4.26 -2.35 9.20
CA ALA A 41 5.09 -3.44 9.72
C ALA A 41 6.40 -3.60 8.91
N GLU A 42 6.34 -3.52 7.57
CA GLU A 42 7.53 -3.56 6.71
C GLU A 42 8.46 -2.37 6.95
N PHE A 43 7.89 -1.16 7.12
CA PHE A 43 8.66 0.04 7.42
C PHE A 43 9.37 -0.06 8.78
N GLU A 44 8.66 -0.48 9.84
CA GLU A 44 9.23 -0.66 11.18
C GLU A 44 10.35 -1.70 11.19
N GLN A 45 10.17 -2.84 10.51
CA GLN A 45 11.22 -3.85 10.35
C GLN A 45 12.45 -3.29 9.63
N GLY A 46 12.25 -2.48 8.59
CA GLY A 46 13.34 -1.81 7.88
C GLY A 46 14.13 -0.85 8.79
N LEU A 47 13.43 -0.12 9.68
CA LEU A 47 14.07 0.76 10.67
C LEU A 47 14.88 -0.03 11.70
N ASP A 48 14.37 -1.16 12.18
CA ASP A 48 15.07 -2.02 13.15
C ASP A 48 16.31 -2.66 12.53
N ASN A 49 16.24 -3.07 11.25
CA ASN A 49 17.38 -3.63 10.52
C ASN A 49 18.48 -2.59 10.24
N ASN A 50 18.13 -1.31 10.05
CA ASN A 50 19.09 -0.23 9.78
C ASN A 50 19.71 0.38 11.05
N ARG A 51 19.17 0.05 12.24
CA ARG A 51 19.71 0.48 13.54
C ARG A 51 20.71 -0.51 14.16
N ARG A 52 20.98 -1.63 13.50
CA ARG A 52 21.89 -2.69 13.98
C ARG A 52 23.29 -2.57 13.40
#